data_AF-A0A852WSU6-F1
#
_entry.id   AF-A0A852WSU6-F1
#
_cell.length_a   1.000
_cell.length_b   1.000
_cell.length_c   1.000
_cell.angle_alpha   90.00
_cell.angle_beta   90.00
_cell.angle_gamma   90.00
#
_symmetry.space_group_name_H-M   'P 1'
#
loop_
_entity.id
_entity.type
_entity.pdbx_description
1 polymer ?
#
loop_
_entity_poly.entity_id
_entity_poly.type
_entity_poly.pdbx_seq_one_letter_code
_entity_poly.pdbx_strand_id
1 'polypeptide(L)'
;MAPSLRLRRAGLLALAVSSVFLLSGCNPPSTAAEDFPGVPTEADADVVDVDSGNDPAGDTEEMPSSEDGPVVVWWADGGQLALTISGSSTCPVVGEQIRVLEPAGEGNRVAIDLVEQPEDQICTMDFVPHTTLFWTPTTVTTTEPLVVEVADTEVTVPVK
;
A
#
# COMPACT_ATOMS: atom_id res chain seq x y z
N MET A 1 -14.89 2.04 -63.18
CA MET A 1 -13.72 2.27 -62.30
C MET A 1 -14.28 2.53 -60.90
N ALA A 2 -14.18 1.57 -59.98
CA ALA A 2 -14.85 1.62 -58.67
C ALA A 2 -13.81 1.58 -57.54
N PRO A 3 -13.40 2.74 -56.99
CA PRO A 3 -12.48 2.81 -55.87
C PRO A 3 -13.19 3.43 -54.66
N SER A 4 -14.14 2.74 -54.03
CA SER A 4 -14.84 3.31 -52.86
C SER A 4 -15.08 2.35 -51.69
N LEU A 5 -14.91 1.04 -51.88
CA LEU A 5 -15.13 0.05 -50.80
C LEU A 5 -13.90 -0.25 -49.93
N ARG A 6 -12.68 -0.04 -50.43
CA ARG A 6 -11.46 -0.38 -49.67
C ARG A 6 -11.10 0.64 -48.59
N LEU A 7 -11.43 1.92 -48.78
CA LEU A 7 -11.15 2.97 -47.78
C LEU A 7 -12.04 2.87 -46.53
N ARG A 8 -13.30 2.42 -46.67
CA ARG A 8 -14.24 2.34 -45.54
C ARG A 8 -13.89 1.25 -44.51
N ARG A 9 -13.26 0.16 -44.94
CA ARG A 9 -12.83 -0.94 -44.05
C ARG A 9 -11.59 -0.59 -43.22
N ALA A 10 -10.70 0.25 -43.75
CA ALA A 10 -9.50 0.68 -43.04
C ALA A 10 -9.83 1.64 -41.88
N GLY A 11 -10.81 2.54 -42.05
CA GLY A 11 -11.22 3.46 -40.99
C GLY A 11 -11.89 2.80 -39.78
N LEU A 12 -12.65 1.73 -39.99
CA LEU A 12 -13.31 0.99 -38.91
C LEU A 12 -12.34 0.15 -38.06
N LEU A 13 -11.29 -0.39 -38.68
CA LEU A 13 -10.25 -1.13 -37.94
C LEU A 13 -9.37 -0.21 -37.09
N ALA A 14 -9.10 1.01 -37.53
CA ALA A 14 -8.31 1.97 -36.77
C ALA A 14 -9.01 2.45 -35.49
N LEU A 15 -10.34 2.67 -35.53
CA LEU A 15 -11.11 3.09 -34.36
C LEU A 15 -11.23 1.99 -33.28
N ALA A 16 -11.32 0.72 -33.69
CA ALA A 16 -11.43 -0.39 -32.75
C ALA A 16 -10.15 -0.64 -31.94
N VAL A 17 -8.97 -0.37 -32.52
CA VAL A 17 -7.68 -0.58 -31.82
C VAL A 17 -7.42 0.51 -30.78
N SER A 18 -7.88 1.75 -31.01
CA SER A 18 -7.75 2.86 -30.04
C SER A 18 -8.59 2.68 -28.77
N SER A 19 -9.73 1.97 -28.83
CA SER A 19 -10.61 1.79 -27.68
C SER A 19 -10.14 0.74 -26.67
N VAL A 20 -9.24 -0.16 -27.06
CA VAL A 20 -8.76 -1.26 -26.18
C VAL A 20 -7.72 -0.78 -25.16
N PHE A 21 -7.03 0.33 -25.42
CA PHE A 21 -5.99 0.85 -24.53
C PHE A 21 -6.50 1.60 -23.30
N LEU A 22 -7.81 1.89 -23.20
CA LEU A 22 -8.38 2.66 -22.08
C LEU A 22 -8.94 1.78 -20.95
N LEU A 23 -8.89 0.45 -21.05
CA LEU A 23 -9.51 -0.49 -20.09
C LEU A 23 -8.52 -1.18 -19.15
N SER A 24 -7.22 -0.87 -19.19
CA SER A 24 -6.18 -1.55 -18.39
C SER A 24 -5.88 -0.90 -17.03
N GLY A 25 -6.77 -0.06 -16.48
CA GLY A 25 -6.39 0.91 -15.43
C GLY A 25 -6.98 0.74 -14.02
N CYS A 26 -7.57 -0.41 -13.65
CA CYS A 26 -8.28 -0.54 -12.36
C CYS A 26 -7.55 -1.31 -11.24
N ASN A 27 -6.24 -1.56 -11.35
CA ASN A 27 -5.49 -2.16 -10.24
C ASN A 27 -4.61 -1.08 -9.58
N PRO A 28 -4.69 -0.87 -8.26
CA PRO A 28 -3.70 -0.03 -7.57
C PRO A 28 -2.27 -0.50 -7.86
N PRO A 29 -1.29 0.42 -7.87
CA PRO A 29 0.10 0.05 -8.04
C PRO A 29 0.58 -0.80 -6.86
N SER A 30 1.47 -1.74 -7.15
CA SER A 30 2.12 -2.58 -6.14
C SER A 30 3.34 -1.93 -5.49
N THR A 31 3.75 -0.75 -5.95
CA THR A 31 4.85 0.01 -5.33
C THR A 31 4.35 0.83 -4.15
N ALA A 32 5.26 1.26 -3.29
CA ALA A 32 4.94 2.24 -2.26
C ALA A 32 4.20 3.46 -2.86
N ALA A 33 3.11 3.87 -2.20
CA ALA A 33 2.35 5.06 -2.54
C ALA A 33 3.07 6.31 -2.01
N GLU A 34 3.46 6.26 -0.73
CA GLU A 34 4.11 7.35 0.00
C GLU A 34 5.03 6.77 1.08
N ASP A 35 6.06 7.52 1.45
CA ASP A 35 6.93 7.22 2.59
C ASP A 35 7.25 8.50 3.36
N PHE A 36 7.23 8.42 4.70
CA PHE A 36 7.46 9.58 5.55
C PHE A 36 8.01 9.19 6.94
N PRO A 37 8.80 10.07 7.58
CA PRO A 37 9.27 9.84 8.94
C PRO A 37 8.12 9.96 9.93
N GLY A 38 8.14 9.12 10.98
CA GLY A 38 7.13 9.09 12.03
C GLY A 38 6.22 7.87 11.96
N VAL A 39 5.24 7.87 12.86
CA VAL A 39 4.11 6.94 12.87
C VAL A 39 2.94 7.58 12.10
N PRO A 40 2.07 6.78 11.46
CA PRO A 40 0.91 7.32 10.78
C PRO A 40 -0.08 7.86 11.82
N THR A 41 -0.46 9.14 11.72
CA THR A 41 -1.40 9.76 12.67
C THR A 41 -2.78 9.94 12.05
N GLU A 42 -3.84 9.86 12.84
CA GLU A 42 -5.22 10.11 12.38
C GLU A 42 -5.40 11.46 11.65
N ALA A 43 -4.54 12.44 11.89
CA ALA A 43 -4.49 13.69 11.13
C ALA A 43 -3.96 13.52 9.68
N ASP A 44 -3.18 12.48 9.43
CA ASP A 44 -2.71 12.07 8.10
C ASP A 44 -3.73 11.14 7.40
N ALA A 45 -4.70 10.60 8.14
CA ALA A 45 -5.66 9.60 7.63
C ALA A 45 -6.77 10.23 6.79
N ASP A 46 -7.17 11.47 7.06
CA ASP A 46 -8.26 12.13 6.33
C ASP A 46 -8.24 13.67 6.46
N VAL A 47 -8.25 14.35 5.31
CA VAL A 47 -9.03 15.60 5.17
C VAL A 47 -10.32 15.28 4.42
N VAL A 48 -11.20 14.53 5.06
CA VAL A 48 -12.66 14.65 4.87
C VAL A 48 -13.27 15.02 6.21
N ASP A 49 -13.48 16.33 6.37
CA ASP A 49 -14.17 16.94 7.50
C ASP A 49 -15.63 16.43 7.53
N VAL A 50 -15.86 15.39 8.35
CA VAL A 50 -17.20 15.02 8.80
C VAL A 50 -17.28 15.41 10.27
N ASP A 51 -17.77 16.63 10.50
CA ASP A 51 -18.27 17.10 11.80
C ASP A 51 -19.05 15.99 12.51
N SER A 52 -18.41 15.38 13.51
CA SER A 52 -19.04 14.45 14.45
C SER A 52 -18.57 14.85 15.85
N GLY A 53 -19.47 15.54 16.54
CA GLY A 53 -19.25 16.06 17.87
C GLY A 53 -19.03 14.98 18.94
N ASN A 54 -18.08 15.29 19.82
CA ASN A 54 -18.07 15.07 21.27
C ASN A 54 -18.51 13.71 21.85
N ASP A 55 -17.54 12.93 22.37
CA ASP A 55 -17.35 12.77 23.82
C ASP A 55 -15.95 12.18 24.15
N PRO A 56 -15.27 12.61 25.25
CA PRO A 56 -13.90 12.23 25.58
C PRO A 56 -13.87 11.13 26.66
N ALA A 57 -13.70 9.87 26.25
CA ALA A 57 -13.16 8.76 27.06
C ALA A 57 -13.45 7.44 26.32
N GLY A 58 -12.50 6.97 25.54
CA GLY A 58 -12.47 5.62 25.00
C GLY A 58 -11.02 5.17 25.01
N ASP A 59 -10.77 3.96 25.49
CA ASP A 59 -9.45 3.39 25.72
C ASP A 59 -8.42 3.82 24.67
N THR A 60 -7.32 4.43 25.14
CA THR A 60 -6.12 4.54 24.31
C THR A 60 -5.61 3.12 24.11
N GLU A 61 -6.16 2.43 23.11
CA GLU A 61 -5.53 1.27 22.50
C GLU A 61 -4.11 1.75 22.14
N GLU A 62 -3.11 1.34 22.92
CA GLU A 62 -1.71 1.67 22.65
C GLU A 62 -1.41 1.24 21.22
N MET A 63 -1.15 2.22 20.35
CA MET A 63 -0.76 1.90 18.98
C MET A 63 0.48 1.00 19.05
N PRO A 64 0.50 -0.11 18.30
CA PRO A 64 1.63 -1.02 18.30
C PRO A 64 2.91 -0.24 18.00
N SER A 65 3.91 -0.34 18.88
CA SER A 65 5.19 0.35 18.71
C SER A 65 6.08 -0.44 17.75
N SER A 66 6.78 0.27 16.87
CA SER A 66 7.74 -0.34 15.94
C SER A 66 9.12 -0.55 16.56
N GLU A 67 9.21 -0.53 17.90
CA GLU A 67 10.46 -0.73 18.64
C GLU A 67 10.91 -2.20 18.60
N ASP A 68 9.96 -3.14 18.62
CA ASP A 68 10.20 -4.59 18.63
C ASP A 68 10.13 -5.25 17.24
N GLY A 69 9.89 -4.46 16.18
CA GLY A 69 9.77 -4.97 14.82
C GLY A 69 8.90 -4.13 13.89
N PRO A 70 8.63 -4.62 12.67
CA PRO A 70 7.71 -3.97 11.75
C PRO A 70 6.28 -3.98 12.31
N VAL A 71 5.59 -2.86 12.19
CA VAL A 71 4.18 -2.70 12.53
C VAL A 71 3.41 -2.48 11.26
N VAL A 72 2.31 -3.22 11.07
CA VAL A 72 1.44 -3.06 9.91
C VAL A 72 0.01 -2.85 10.37
N VAL A 73 -0.64 -1.82 9.85
CA VAL A 73 -2.04 -1.49 10.18
C VAL A 73 -2.83 -1.19 8.91
N TRP A 74 -4.13 -1.40 8.98
CA TRP A 74 -5.06 -0.89 7.97
C TRP A 74 -5.11 0.63 8.02
N TRP A 75 -5.05 1.26 6.86
CA TRP A 75 -5.07 2.71 6.68
C TRP A 75 -6.16 3.13 5.70
N ALA A 76 -6.60 4.39 5.75
CA ALA A 76 -7.61 4.97 4.84
C ALA A 76 -8.79 4.01 4.58
N ASP A 77 -9.47 3.63 5.65
CA ASP A 77 -10.53 2.63 5.66
C ASP A 77 -10.22 1.24 5.06
N GLY A 78 -8.96 0.84 5.12
CA GLY A 78 -8.48 -0.42 4.55
C GLY A 78 -8.17 -0.32 3.05
N GLY A 79 -8.31 0.86 2.45
CA GLY A 79 -7.83 1.14 1.09
C GLY A 79 -6.31 1.15 0.99
N GLN A 80 -5.61 1.34 2.12
CA GLN A 80 -4.17 1.28 2.22
C GLN A 80 -3.70 0.43 3.41
N LEU A 81 -2.43 0.06 3.37
CA LEU A 81 -1.67 -0.54 4.47
C LEU A 81 -0.57 0.43 4.85
N ALA A 82 -0.44 0.71 6.14
CA ALA A 82 0.67 1.49 6.66
C ALA A 82 1.68 0.55 7.34
N LEU A 83 2.88 0.45 6.76
CA LEU A 83 4.01 -0.27 7.33
C LEU A 83 4.92 0.72 8.06
N THR A 84 5.09 0.56 9.36
CA THR A 84 6.03 1.37 10.17
C THR A 84 7.19 0.51 10.64
N ILE A 85 8.42 0.95 10.36
CA ILE A 85 9.64 0.26 10.82
C ILE A 85 10.56 1.29 11.47
N SER A 86 11.14 0.95 12.64
CA SER A 86 12.20 1.74 13.24
C SER A 86 13.52 1.50 12.50
N GLY A 87 14.12 2.56 11.99
CA GLY A 87 15.40 2.54 11.29
C GLY A 87 16.28 3.72 11.69
N SER A 88 17.53 3.74 11.22
CA SER A 88 18.41 4.90 11.41
C SER A 88 17.79 6.14 10.79
N SER A 89 17.82 7.28 11.49
CA SER A 89 17.25 8.54 10.98
C SER A 89 17.88 9.03 9.68
N THR A 90 19.11 8.60 9.38
CA THR A 90 19.82 8.93 8.12
C THR A 90 19.77 7.80 7.09
N CYS A 91 19.31 6.62 7.47
CA CYS A 91 19.13 5.45 6.61
C CYS A 91 17.81 4.74 6.98
N PRO A 92 16.65 5.36 6.69
CA PRO A 92 15.36 4.80 7.07
C PRO A 92 15.12 3.47 6.36
N VAL A 93 14.45 2.55 7.05
CA VAL A 93 14.00 1.29 6.44
C VAL A 93 12.66 1.56 5.77
N VAL A 94 12.65 1.52 4.43
CA VAL A 94 11.49 1.88 3.61
C VAL A 94 11.02 0.67 2.83
N GLY A 95 9.71 0.49 2.72
CA GLY A 95 9.12 -0.54 1.87
C GLY A 95 9.20 -0.16 0.39
N GLU A 96 9.49 -1.11 -0.49
CA GLU A 96 9.58 -0.89 -1.93
C GLU A 96 8.29 -1.31 -2.64
N GLN A 97 7.85 -2.54 -2.39
CA GLN A 97 6.77 -3.18 -3.14
C GLN A 97 5.98 -4.15 -2.27
N ILE A 98 4.68 -4.24 -2.54
CA ILE A 98 3.76 -5.22 -1.96
C ILE A 98 3.39 -6.28 -3.00
N ARG A 99 3.46 -7.55 -2.60
CA ARG A 99 3.15 -8.71 -3.44
C ARG A 99 2.12 -9.59 -2.76
N VAL A 100 1.10 -10.01 -3.51
CA VAL A 100 0.12 -10.98 -3.01
C VAL A 100 0.72 -12.37 -3.07
N LEU A 101 0.73 -13.06 -1.94
CA LEU A 101 1.15 -14.46 -1.83
C LEU A 101 -0.06 -15.38 -1.97
N GLU A 102 -1.11 -15.10 -1.19
CA GLU A 102 -2.36 -15.86 -1.17
C GLU A 102 -3.54 -14.87 -1.15
N PRO A 103 -4.51 -14.98 -2.06
CA PRO A 103 -5.67 -14.09 -2.09
C PRO A 103 -6.62 -14.35 -0.91
N ALA A 104 -7.62 -13.48 -0.77
CA ALA A 104 -8.73 -13.65 0.17
C ALA A 104 -9.42 -15.01 -0.05
N GLY A 105 -9.80 -15.68 1.04
CA GLY A 105 -10.38 -17.03 1.01
C GLY A 105 -9.39 -18.18 0.77
N GLU A 106 -8.14 -17.89 0.39
CA GLU A 106 -7.06 -18.89 0.25
C GLU A 106 -5.97 -18.74 1.33
N GLY A 107 -6.03 -17.68 2.13
CA GLY A 107 -5.09 -17.43 3.22
C GLY A 107 -4.95 -15.94 3.56
N ASN A 108 -5.31 -15.05 2.62
CA ASN A 108 -5.22 -13.60 2.78
C ASN A 108 -3.82 -13.17 3.23
N ARG A 109 -2.80 -13.43 2.39
CA ARG A 109 -1.38 -13.23 2.72
C ARG A 109 -0.66 -12.39 1.67
N VAL A 110 0.16 -11.45 2.11
CA VAL A 110 1.00 -10.56 1.28
C VAL A 110 2.43 -10.52 1.81
N ALA A 111 3.38 -10.15 0.96
CA ALA A 111 4.74 -9.82 1.33
C ALA A 111 5.04 -8.37 0.97
N ILE A 112 5.78 -7.66 1.82
CA ILE A 112 6.35 -6.35 1.52
C ILE A 112 7.87 -6.50 1.43
N ASP A 113 8.41 -6.26 0.23
CA ASP A 113 9.85 -6.20 0.04
C ASP A 113 10.35 -4.80 0.43
N LEU A 114 11.52 -4.74 1.05
CA LEU A 114 12.15 -3.50 1.52
C LEU A 114 13.18 -3.00 0.51
N VAL A 115 13.41 -1.69 0.49
CA VAL A 115 14.48 -1.08 -0.31
C VAL A 115 15.83 -1.61 0.16
N GLU A 116 16.61 -2.15 -0.77
CA GLU A 116 17.97 -2.63 -0.48
C GLU A 116 18.92 -1.45 -0.25
N GLN A 117 19.54 -1.41 0.93
CA GLN A 117 20.51 -0.38 1.29
C GLN A 117 21.94 -0.86 1.02
N PRO A 118 22.86 0.00 0.54
CA PRO A 118 24.27 -0.34 0.40
C PRO A 118 24.89 -0.74 1.74
N GLU A 119 25.67 -1.82 1.78
CA GLU A 119 26.32 -2.30 3.01
C GLU A 119 27.33 -1.29 3.60
N ASP A 120 27.86 -0.40 2.77
CA ASP A 120 28.83 0.65 3.14
C ASP A 120 28.17 2.00 3.43
N GLN A 121 26.83 2.07 3.45
CA GLN A 121 26.11 3.29 3.79
C GLN A 121 26.42 3.72 5.23
N ILE A 122 26.81 4.99 5.39
CA ILE A 122 27.09 5.56 6.70
C ILE A 122 25.78 6.03 7.33
N CYS A 123 25.34 5.31 8.36
CA CYS A 123 24.11 5.57 9.08
C CYS A 123 24.39 6.09 10.50
N THR A 124 23.48 6.90 11.01
CA THR A 124 23.49 7.39 12.39
C THR A 124 22.91 6.34 13.34
N MET A 125 23.23 6.46 14.64
CA MET A 125 22.81 5.49 15.66
C MET A 125 21.43 5.78 16.26
N ASP A 126 20.81 6.90 15.92
CA ASP A 126 19.47 7.26 16.38
C ASP A 126 18.42 6.57 15.52
N PHE A 127 17.59 5.75 16.17
CA PHE A 127 16.49 5.03 15.54
C PHE A 127 15.20 5.84 15.67
N VAL A 128 14.49 5.98 14.55
CA VAL A 128 13.20 6.66 14.47
C VAL A 128 12.24 5.82 13.63
N PRO A 129 10.93 5.87 13.93
CA PRO A 129 9.94 5.23 13.08
C PRO A 129 9.89 5.89 11.71
N HIS A 130 9.74 5.08 10.67
CA HIS A 130 9.46 5.53 9.32
C HIS A 130 8.29 4.71 8.78
N THR A 131 7.32 5.40 8.17
CA THR A 131 6.11 4.80 7.63
C THR A 131 6.19 4.74 6.11
N THR A 132 5.75 3.62 5.53
CA THR A 132 5.52 3.45 4.10
C THR A 132 4.06 3.06 3.89
N LEU A 133 3.35 3.77 3.03
CA LEU A 133 1.98 3.47 2.65
C LEU A 133 1.95 2.65 1.37
N PHE A 134 1.13 1.60 1.36
CA PHE A 134 0.85 0.78 0.20
C PHE A 134 -0.64 0.81 -0.09
N TRP A 135 -1.02 0.82 -1.37
CA TRP A 135 -2.40 0.53 -1.72
C TRP A 135 -2.72 -0.93 -1.44
N THR A 136 -3.89 -1.19 -0.85
CA THR A 136 -4.34 -2.55 -0.59
C THR A 136 -4.60 -3.27 -1.92
N PRO A 137 -3.95 -4.42 -2.18
CA PRO A 137 -4.21 -5.19 -3.40
C PRO A 137 -5.69 -5.62 -3.48
N THR A 138 -6.28 -5.56 -4.67
CA THR A 138 -7.73 -5.83 -4.84
C THR A 138 -8.13 -7.30 -4.61
N THR A 139 -7.15 -8.19 -4.44
CA THR A 139 -7.36 -9.63 -4.23
C THR A 139 -7.24 -10.04 -2.76
N VAL A 140 -6.96 -9.11 -1.85
CA VAL A 140 -7.04 -9.33 -0.39
C VAL A 140 -8.28 -8.68 0.19
N THR A 141 -8.62 -8.99 1.43
CA THR A 141 -9.80 -8.46 2.11
C THR A 141 -9.49 -7.99 3.53
N THR A 142 -10.26 -7.00 3.98
CA THR A 142 -10.26 -6.51 5.37
C THR A 142 -11.17 -7.33 6.29
N THR A 143 -12.00 -8.22 5.72
CA THR A 143 -12.97 -9.05 6.45
C THR A 143 -12.36 -10.34 7.01
N GLU A 144 -11.11 -10.62 6.69
CA GLU A 144 -10.31 -11.75 7.18
C GLU A 144 -8.99 -11.18 7.73
N PRO A 145 -8.38 -11.78 8.77
CA PRO A 145 -7.05 -11.37 9.19
C PRO A 145 -6.10 -11.41 7.99
N LEU A 146 -5.28 -10.36 7.83
CA LEU A 146 -4.28 -10.30 6.78
C LEU A 146 -2.92 -10.67 7.37
N VAL A 147 -2.25 -11.64 6.76
CA VAL A 147 -0.87 -11.97 7.12
C VAL A 147 0.07 -11.20 6.21
N VAL A 148 1.01 -10.46 6.80
CA VAL A 148 1.97 -9.62 6.08
C VAL A 148 3.38 -10.10 6.41
N GLU A 149 4.08 -10.63 5.42
CA GLU A 149 5.51 -10.95 5.52
C GLU A 149 6.33 -9.68 5.25
N VAL A 150 7.18 -9.28 6.20
CA VAL A 150 8.07 -8.12 6.08
C VAL A 150 9.47 -8.57 6.46
N ALA A 151 10.37 -8.61 5.48
CA ALA A 151 11.67 -9.26 5.62
C ALA A 151 11.52 -10.70 6.17
N ASP A 152 12.05 -11.00 7.36
CA ASP A 152 11.96 -12.32 8.00
C ASP A 152 10.88 -12.40 9.09
N THR A 153 10.02 -11.39 9.20
CA THR A 153 8.97 -11.28 10.22
C THR A 153 7.59 -11.42 9.60
N GLU A 154 6.72 -12.19 10.25
CA GLU A 154 5.30 -12.28 9.89
C GLU A 154 4.46 -11.45 10.86
N VAL A 155 3.67 -10.51 10.33
CA VAL A 155 2.76 -9.64 11.08
C VAL A 155 1.32 -10.00 10.71
N THR A 156 0.49 -10.32 11.71
CA THR A 156 -0.94 -10.52 11.49
C THR A 156 -1.68 -9.22 11.76
N VAL A 157 -2.27 -8.64 10.72
CA VAL A 157 -3.14 -7.48 10.81
C VAL A 157 -4.56 -7.97 11.08
N PRO A 158 -5.23 -7.52 12.16
CA PRO A 158 -6.59 -7.93 12.46
C PRO A 158 -7.57 -7.47 11.37
N VAL A 159 -8.78 -8.03 11.38
CA VAL A 159 -9.86 -7.52 10.54
C VAL A 159 -10.15 -6.05 10.85
N LYS A 160 -10.63 -5.31 9.86
CA LYS A 160 -11.07 -3.92 10.04
C LYS A 160 -12.56 -3.85 10.33
#